data_AF-A0A7S0BHN9-F1
#
_entry.id   AF-A0A7S0BHN9-F1
#
_cell.length_a   1.000
_cell.length_b   1.000
_cell.length_c   1.000
_cell.angle_alpha   90.00
_cell.angle_beta   90.00
_cell.angle_gamma   90.00
#
_symmetry.space_group_name_H-M   'P 1'
#
loop_
_entity.id
_entity.type
_entity.pdbx_description
1 polymer ?
#
loop_
_entity_poly.entity_id
_entity_poly.type
_entity_poly.pdbx_seq_one_letter_code
_entity_poly.pdbx_strand_id
1 'polypeptide(L)'
;MSADDGLSFDVTVNRVEAELGKLRWSSNAEDISKAVENVSDHTTESKRAVQAAFRREAYEARNFGENDACLTMLDAVIDLASRNLADPETPFNMFQDVITSLSFPEVSSVFEKIEARAKRIARLSNFQGSAKFDVLRTLVEFLRRCSKVSNTAVCGRALTLLATMFPLSEKSAVNLRGH
;
A
#
# COMPACT_ATOMS: atom_id res chain seq x y z
N MET A 1 11.36 -22.15 26.90
CA MET A 1 11.32 -21.65 25.51
C MET A 1 10.13 -22.33 24.86
N SER A 2 8.96 -21.70 24.96
CA SER A 2 7.67 -22.31 24.59
C SER A 2 7.49 -22.34 23.08
N ALA A 3 7.05 -23.49 22.58
CA ALA A 3 6.78 -23.78 21.18
C ALA A 3 5.33 -23.44 20.77
N ASP A 4 4.74 -22.38 21.32
CA ASP A 4 3.30 -22.09 21.20
C ASP A 4 2.96 -20.87 20.30
N ASP A 5 3.93 -20.01 19.99
CA ASP A 5 3.69 -18.82 19.14
C ASP A 5 3.57 -19.14 17.64
N GLY A 6 3.88 -20.37 17.20
CA GLY A 6 3.82 -20.76 15.78
C GLY A 6 2.40 -21.15 15.29
N LEU A 7 1.48 -21.43 16.22
CA LEU A 7 0.13 -21.90 15.91
C LEU A 7 -0.89 -20.76 15.71
N SER A 8 -0.50 -19.50 15.91
CA SER A 8 -1.40 -18.34 15.89
C SER A 8 -1.32 -17.54 14.56
N PHE A 9 -0.13 -17.36 13.99
CA PHE A 9 0.08 -16.60 12.76
C PHE A 9 -0.48 -17.30 11.51
N ASP A 10 -0.06 -18.53 11.24
CA ASP A 10 -0.47 -19.26 10.02
C ASP A 10 -1.98 -19.51 10.00
N VAL A 11 -2.58 -19.76 11.18
CA VAL A 11 -4.04 -19.89 11.32
C VAL A 11 -4.73 -18.56 10.98
N THR A 12 -4.21 -17.44 11.48
CA THR A 12 -4.79 -16.12 11.20
C THR A 12 -4.61 -15.74 9.73
N VAL A 13 -3.46 -16.02 9.12
CA VAL A 13 -3.23 -15.82 7.68
C VAL A 13 -4.25 -16.61 6.87
N ASN A 14 -4.40 -17.92 7.13
CA ASN A 14 -5.34 -18.76 6.41
C ASN A 14 -6.80 -18.28 6.55
N ARG A 15 -7.19 -17.77 7.72
CA ARG A 15 -8.54 -17.20 7.94
C ARG A 15 -8.75 -15.91 7.15
N VAL A 16 -7.77 -15.00 7.17
CA VAL A 16 -7.83 -13.76 6.39
C VAL A 16 -7.86 -14.08 4.90
N GLU A 17 -6.99 -14.97 4.42
CA GLU A 17 -6.96 -15.41 3.02
C GLU A 17 -8.27 -16.09 2.58
N ALA A 18 -8.92 -16.85 3.46
CA ALA A 18 -10.23 -17.42 3.17
C ALA A 18 -11.31 -16.33 2.97
N GLU A 19 -11.28 -15.25 3.74
CA GLU A 19 -12.20 -14.11 3.53
C GLU A 19 -11.83 -13.31 2.28
N LEU A 20 -10.54 -13.08 2.04
CA LEU A 20 -10.06 -12.40 0.83
C LEU A 20 -10.43 -13.19 -0.44
N GLY A 21 -10.30 -14.52 -0.44
CA GLY A 21 -10.64 -15.37 -1.57
C GLY A 21 -12.13 -15.31 -1.95
N LYS A 22 -13.03 -15.20 -0.96
CA LYS A 22 -14.47 -15.02 -1.19
C LYS A 22 -14.79 -13.67 -1.83
N LEU A 23 -14.05 -12.64 -1.41
CA LEU A 23 -14.29 -11.24 -1.79
C LEU A 23 -13.26 -10.71 -2.79
N ARG A 24 -12.47 -11.59 -3.39
CA ARG A 24 -11.38 -11.23 -4.31
C ARG A 24 -11.86 -10.37 -5.47
N TRP A 25 -13.06 -10.69 -5.95
CA TRP A 25 -13.74 -10.02 -7.06
C TRP A 25 -14.75 -8.98 -6.59
N SER A 26 -14.80 -8.69 -5.29
CA SER A 26 -15.63 -7.62 -4.76
C SER A 26 -15.12 -6.29 -5.32
N SER A 27 -16.04 -5.46 -5.81
CA SER A 27 -15.73 -4.07 -6.16
C SER A 27 -15.75 -3.15 -4.94
N ASN A 28 -16.02 -3.68 -3.75
CA ASN A 28 -16.21 -2.90 -2.54
C ASN A 28 -15.14 -3.23 -1.49
N ALA A 29 -14.28 -2.25 -1.25
CA ALA A 29 -13.24 -2.30 -0.22
C ALA A 29 -13.83 -2.39 1.20
N GLU A 30 -15.01 -1.81 1.44
CA GLU A 30 -15.64 -1.81 2.75
C GLU A 30 -15.99 -3.23 3.18
N ASP A 31 -16.54 -4.04 2.27
CA ASP A 31 -16.93 -5.43 2.54
C ASP A 31 -15.71 -6.29 2.88
N ILE A 32 -14.61 -6.12 2.13
CA ILE A 32 -13.32 -6.77 2.43
C ILE A 32 -12.84 -6.36 3.82
N SER A 33 -12.86 -5.06 4.10
CA SER A 33 -12.37 -4.50 5.34
C SER A 33 -13.19 -4.93 6.57
N LYS A 34 -14.48 -5.20 6.42
CA LYS A 34 -15.38 -5.72 7.45
C LYS A 34 -15.21 -7.24 7.64
N ALA A 35 -15.07 -7.99 6.55
CA ALA A 35 -14.83 -9.43 6.63
C ALA A 35 -13.53 -9.73 7.37
N VAL A 36 -12.47 -8.97 7.08
CA VAL A 36 -11.17 -9.12 7.76
C VAL A 36 -11.23 -8.69 9.23
N GLU A 37 -11.96 -7.63 9.55
CA GLU A 37 -12.18 -7.20 10.95
C GLU A 37 -12.85 -8.28 11.79
N ASN A 38 -13.77 -9.08 11.23
CA ASN A 38 -14.44 -10.16 11.95
C ASN A 38 -13.52 -11.36 12.26
N VAL A 39 -12.38 -11.48 11.58
CA VAL A 39 -11.45 -12.62 11.71
C VAL A 39 -10.06 -12.22 12.21
N SER A 40 -9.82 -10.94 12.44
CA SER A 40 -8.56 -10.37 12.96
C SER A 40 -8.79 -9.67 14.30
N ASP A 41 -7.71 -9.50 15.05
CA ASP A 41 -7.68 -8.71 16.28
C ASP A 41 -6.56 -7.65 16.21
N HIS A 42 -6.40 -6.89 17.29
CA HIS A 42 -5.42 -5.81 17.38
C HIS A 42 -3.99 -6.26 17.76
N THR A 43 -3.73 -7.56 17.85
CA THR A 43 -2.40 -8.09 18.20
C THR A 43 -1.39 -7.82 17.08
N THR A 44 -0.10 -7.71 17.43
CA THR A 44 0.98 -7.56 16.45
C THR A 44 1.02 -8.74 15.48
N GLU A 45 0.73 -9.95 15.95
CA GLU A 45 0.71 -11.15 15.12
C GLU A 45 -0.42 -11.12 14.09
N SER A 46 -1.63 -10.74 14.50
CA SER A 46 -2.78 -10.53 13.61
C SER A 46 -2.48 -9.46 12.55
N LYS A 47 -1.88 -8.32 12.92
CA LYS A 47 -1.49 -7.28 11.95
C LYS A 47 -0.48 -7.79 10.92
N ARG A 48 0.51 -8.58 11.35
CA ARG A 48 1.47 -9.22 10.45
C ARG A 48 0.78 -10.23 9.52
N ALA A 49 -0.21 -10.96 10.03
CA ALA A 49 -0.98 -11.92 9.24
C ALA A 49 -1.82 -11.21 8.17
N VAL A 50 -2.50 -10.11 8.54
CA VAL A 50 -3.21 -9.23 7.61
C VAL A 50 -2.25 -8.71 6.54
N GLN A 51 -1.07 -8.20 6.92
CA GLN A 51 -0.07 -7.75 5.96
C GLN A 51 0.34 -8.85 4.97
N ALA A 52 0.62 -10.06 5.45
CA ALA A 52 1.04 -11.18 4.61
C ALA A 52 -0.05 -11.59 3.61
N ALA A 53 -1.29 -11.77 4.09
CA ALA A 53 -2.43 -12.18 3.28
C ALA A 53 -2.75 -11.14 2.20
N PHE A 54 -2.84 -9.86 2.55
CA PHE A 54 -3.13 -8.79 1.60
C PHE A 54 -2.05 -8.64 0.53
N ARG A 55 -0.76 -8.74 0.91
CA ARG A 55 0.33 -8.66 -0.07
C ARG A 55 0.33 -9.84 -1.04
N ARG A 56 0.04 -11.05 -0.55
CA ARG A 56 -0.08 -12.25 -1.41
C ARG A 56 -1.23 -12.08 -2.41
N GLU A 57 -2.40 -11.71 -1.91
CA GLU A 57 -3.60 -11.59 -2.73
C GLU A 57 -3.46 -10.46 -3.78
N ALA A 58 -2.90 -9.31 -3.39
CA ALA A 58 -2.64 -8.20 -4.30
C ALA A 58 -1.60 -8.56 -5.37
N TYR A 59 -0.58 -9.35 -5.02
CA TYR A 59 0.42 -9.85 -5.96
C TYR A 59 -0.21 -10.81 -6.97
N GLU A 60 -1.06 -11.72 -6.52
CA GLU A 60 -1.77 -12.62 -7.44
C GLU A 60 -2.70 -11.85 -8.38
N ALA A 61 -3.50 -10.91 -7.86
CA ALA A 61 -4.35 -10.05 -8.68
C ALA A 61 -3.54 -9.32 -9.77
N ARG A 62 -2.36 -8.79 -9.42
CA ARG A 62 -1.45 -8.17 -10.40
C ARG A 62 -0.96 -9.16 -11.46
N ASN A 63 -0.62 -10.39 -11.10
CA ASN A 63 -0.19 -11.41 -12.07
C ASN A 63 -1.30 -11.80 -13.06
N PHE A 64 -2.57 -11.70 -12.64
CA PHE A 64 -3.72 -11.89 -13.52
C PHE A 64 -4.09 -10.63 -14.32
N GLY A 65 -3.41 -9.50 -14.13
CA GLY A 65 -3.73 -8.21 -14.78
C GLY A 65 -4.91 -7.46 -14.15
N GLU A 66 -5.36 -7.90 -12.98
CA GLU A 66 -6.55 -7.40 -12.29
C GLU A 66 -6.23 -6.17 -11.43
N ASN A 67 -5.94 -5.06 -12.13
CA ASN A 67 -5.57 -3.80 -11.52
C ASN A 67 -6.62 -3.28 -10.52
N ASP A 68 -7.90 -3.43 -10.84
CA ASP A 68 -8.98 -2.92 -10.00
C ASP A 68 -9.15 -3.74 -8.72
N ALA A 69 -8.98 -5.06 -8.77
CA ALA A 69 -8.97 -5.91 -7.58
C ALA A 69 -7.79 -5.55 -6.66
N CYS A 70 -6.59 -5.38 -7.22
CA CYS A 70 -5.41 -4.98 -6.49
C CYS A 70 -5.60 -3.60 -5.79
N LEU A 71 -6.18 -2.64 -6.50
CA LEU A 71 -6.47 -1.31 -5.95
C LEU A 71 -7.58 -1.33 -4.89
N THR A 72 -8.56 -2.24 -5.01
CA THR A 72 -9.62 -2.43 -4.01
C THR A 72 -9.05 -3.02 -2.72
N MET A 73 -8.09 -3.95 -2.82
CA MET A 73 -7.35 -4.46 -1.66
C MET A 73 -6.53 -3.36 -0.98
N LEU A 74 -5.92 -2.47 -1.77
CA LEU A 74 -5.20 -1.31 -1.23
C LEU A 74 -6.16 -0.37 -0.48
N ASP A 75 -7.37 -0.15 -0.98
CA ASP A 75 -8.38 0.64 -0.27
C ASP A 75 -8.79 -0.02 1.06
N ALA A 76 -9.03 -1.33 1.04
CA ALA A 76 -9.43 -2.07 2.23
C ALA A 76 -8.34 -2.08 3.32
N VAL A 77 -7.07 -2.19 2.93
CA VAL A 77 -5.97 -2.16 3.91
C VAL A 77 -5.74 -0.76 4.50
N ILE A 78 -6.03 0.30 3.74
CA ILE A 78 -6.05 1.68 4.26
C ILE A 78 -7.12 1.80 5.36
N ASP A 79 -8.31 1.22 5.14
CA ASP A 79 -9.41 1.25 6.11
C ASP A 79 -9.12 0.38 7.34
N LEU A 80 -8.44 -0.75 7.18
CA LEU A 80 -7.96 -1.57 8.29
C LEU A 80 -6.87 -0.85 9.10
N ALA A 81 -5.93 -0.17 8.44
CA ALA A 81 -4.89 0.61 9.13
C ALA A 81 -5.49 1.77 9.93
N SER A 82 -6.51 2.44 9.39
CA SER A 82 -7.25 3.50 10.08
C SER A 82 -7.96 3.01 11.36
N ARG A 83 -8.30 1.71 11.41
CA ARG A 83 -8.91 1.03 12.56
C ARG A 83 -7.90 0.27 13.43
N ASN A 84 -6.60 0.43 13.19
CA ASN A 84 -5.53 -0.25 13.92
C ASN A 84 -5.59 -1.80 13.85
N LEU A 85 -6.07 -2.33 12.71
CA LEU A 85 -6.09 -3.76 12.38
C LEU A 85 -5.02 -4.16 11.36
N ALA A 86 -4.35 -3.16 10.76
CA ALA A 86 -3.15 -3.35 9.97
C ALA A 86 -2.07 -2.37 10.46
N ASP A 87 -0.81 -2.76 10.34
CA ASP A 87 0.28 -1.83 10.66
C ASP A 87 0.26 -0.64 9.69
N PRO A 88 0.55 0.58 10.15
CA PRO A 88 0.52 1.78 9.31
C PRO A 88 1.45 1.70 8.10
N GLU A 89 2.51 0.90 8.17
CA GLU A 89 3.45 0.66 7.06
C GLU A 89 2.87 -0.25 5.96
N THR A 90 1.86 -1.07 6.28
CA THR A 90 1.29 -2.06 5.34
C THR A 90 0.71 -1.40 4.08
N PRO A 91 -0.16 -0.37 4.17
CA PRO A 91 -0.65 0.33 2.99
C PRO A 91 0.47 0.97 2.15
N PHE A 92 1.53 1.49 2.77
CA PHE A 92 2.67 2.06 2.06
C PHE A 92 3.44 1.01 1.27
N ASN A 93 3.74 -0.12 1.90
CA ASN A 93 4.44 -1.23 1.26
C ASN A 93 3.63 -1.78 0.08
N MET A 94 2.32 -1.96 0.25
CA MET A 94 1.44 -2.39 -0.84
C MET A 94 1.37 -1.37 -1.97
N PHE A 95 1.25 -0.08 -1.65
CA PHE A 95 1.26 0.99 -2.65
C PHE A 95 2.58 0.99 -3.45
N GLN A 96 3.70 0.75 -2.78
CA GLN A 96 5.01 0.61 -3.41
C GLN A 96 5.06 -0.58 -4.37
N ASP A 97 4.57 -1.75 -3.94
CA ASP A 97 4.48 -2.95 -4.77
C ASP A 97 3.60 -2.73 -6.01
N VAL A 98 2.47 -2.03 -5.86
CA VAL A 98 1.60 -1.65 -6.99
C VAL A 98 2.35 -0.76 -7.97
N ILE A 99 2.90 0.36 -7.51
CA ILE A 99 3.55 1.34 -8.40
C ILE A 99 4.74 0.72 -9.15
N THR A 100 5.53 -0.11 -8.48
CA THR A 100 6.71 -0.74 -9.09
C THR A 100 6.35 -1.80 -10.12
N SER A 101 5.23 -2.51 -9.91
CA SER A 101 4.75 -3.57 -10.81
C SER A 101 4.00 -3.06 -12.05
N LEU A 102 3.63 -1.78 -12.13
CA LEU A 102 2.93 -1.24 -13.30
C LEU A 102 3.84 -1.18 -14.52
N SER A 103 3.31 -1.64 -15.65
CA SER A 103 3.89 -1.38 -16.96
C SER A 103 3.55 0.03 -17.43
N PHE A 104 4.37 0.58 -18.34
CA PHE A 104 4.17 1.94 -18.83
C PHE A 104 2.79 2.23 -19.43
N PRO A 105 2.17 1.34 -20.22
CA PRO A 105 0.83 1.54 -20.72
C PRO A 105 -0.22 1.63 -19.60
N GLU A 106 -0.09 0.81 -18.56
CA GLU A 106 -1.02 0.77 -17.42
C GLU A 106 -0.94 2.03 -16.56
N VAL A 107 0.24 2.65 -16.46
CA VAL A 107 0.40 3.87 -15.66
C VAL A 107 -0.62 4.92 -16.11
N SER A 108 -0.79 5.16 -17.40
CA SER A 108 -1.67 6.23 -17.87
C SER A 108 -3.15 6.00 -17.52
N SER A 109 -3.62 4.75 -17.55
CA SER A 109 -5.02 4.40 -17.26
C SER A 109 -5.31 4.29 -15.77
N VAL A 110 -4.31 3.93 -14.95
CA VAL A 110 -4.48 3.64 -13.52
C VAL A 110 -3.98 4.79 -12.63
N PHE A 111 -3.23 5.76 -13.17
CA PHE A 111 -2.59 6.82 -12.38
C PHE A 111 -3.57 7.61 -11.52
N GLU A 112 -4.74 7.97 -12.04
CA GLU A 112 -5.75 8.74 -11.28
C GLU A 112 -6.24 7.96 -10.05
N LYS A 113 -6.46 6.65 -10.21
CA LYS A 113 -6.85 5.76 -9.13
C LYS A 113 -5.74 5.67 -8.06
N ILE A 114 -4.48 5.62 -8.48
CA ILE A 114 -3.30 5.60 -7.59
C ILE A 114 -3.18 6.92 -6.84
N GLU A 115 -3.41 8.05 -7.52
CA GLU A 115 -3.32 9.39 -6.96
C GLU A 115 -4.32 9.60 -5.80
N ALA A 116 -5.55 9.11 -5.97
CA ALA A 116 -6.58 9.16 -4.93
C ALA A 116 -6.18 8.38 -3.67
N ARG A 117 -5.56 7.20 -3.85
CA ARG A 117 -5.13 6.31 -2.76
C ARG A 117 -3.92 6.85 -2.02
N ALA A 118 -2.94 7.40 -2.73
CA ALA A 118 -1.81 8.08 -2.12
C ALA A 118 -2.26 9.20 -1.18
N LYS A 119 -3.23 10.03 -1.59
CA LYS A 119 -3.80 11.08 -0.72
C LYS A 119 -4.42 10.52 0.57
N ARG A 120 -5.05 9.34 0.51
CA ARG A 120 -5.58 8.65 1.71
C ARG A 120 -4.44 8.13 2.58
N ILE A 121 -3.45 7.48 1.99
CA ILE A 121 -2.28 6.91 2.66
C ILE A 121 -1.47 8.01 3.39
N ALA A 122 -1.25 9.17 2.75
CA ALA A 122 -0.56 10.31 3.36
C ALA A 122 -1.22 10.82 4.66
N ARG A 123 -2.52 10.57 4.84
CA ARG A 123 -3.28 10.99 6.04
C ARG A 123 -3.19 9.98 7.19
N LEU A 124 -2.72 8.76 6.94
CA LEU A 124 -2.44 7.78 7.98
C LEU A 124 -1.23 8.30 8.75
N SER A 125 -1.47 8.95 9.89
CA SER A 125 -0.59 9.88 10.63
C SER A 125 0.76 9.34 11.15
N ASN A 126 1.20 8.18 10.69
CA ASN A 126 2.36 7.45 11.22
C ASN A 126 3.49 7.26 10.19
N PHE A 127 3.51 8.09 9.14
CA PHE A 127 4.58 8.07 8.13
C PHE A 127 5.87 8.73 8.66
N GLN A 128 6.52 8.04 9.60
CA GLN A 128 7.77 8.45 10.24
C GLN A 128 8.81 7.34 10.08
N GLY A 129 10.10 7.69 10.05
CA GLY A 129 11.20 6.71 10.04
C GLY A 129 11.59 6.18 8.65
N SER A 130 12.10 4.95 8.59
CA SER A 130 12.74 4.35 7.40
C SER A 130 11.76 4.06 6.25
N ALA A 131 10.54 3.59 6.56
CA ALA A 131 9.51 3.29 5.56
C ALA A 131 9.19 4.48 4.65
N LYS A 132 9.30 5.69 5.20
CA LYS A 132 9.16 6.93 4.44
C LYS A 132 10.22 7.10 3.36
N PHE A 133 11.49 6.86 3.71
CA PHE A 133 12.58 7.00 2.76
C PHE A 133 12.52 5.94 1.67
N ASP A 134 12.02 4.74 1.98
CA ASP A 134 11.81 3.68 1.00
C ASP A 134 10.71 4.02 -0.03
N VAL A 135 9.60 4.57 0.44
CA VAL A 135 8.53 5.07 -0.45
C VAL A 135 9.04 6.24 -1.30
N LEU A 136 9.79 7.18 -0.71
CA LEU A 136 10.39 8.31 -1.43
C LEU A 136 11.30 7.82 -2.56
N ARG A 137 12.23 6.92 -2.22
CA ARG A 137 13.16 6.31 -3.19
C ARG A 137 12.40 5.62 -4.31
N THR A 138 11.33 4.92 -3.98
CA THR A 138 10.53 4.21 -4.98
C THR A 138 9.75 5.15 -5.88
N LEU A 139 9.14 6.21 -5.34
CA LEU A 139 8.45 7.22 -6.15
C LEU A 139 9.43 7.99 -7.05
N VAL A 140 10.65 8.27 -6.58
CA VAL A 140 11.72 8.87 -7.41
C VAL A 140 12.13 7.94 -8.55
N GLU A 141 12.28 6.64 -8.28
CA GLU A 141 12.58 5.66 -9.34
C GLU A 141 11.41 5.53 -10.34
N PHE A 142 10.17 5.56 -9.85
CA PHE A 142 8.98 5.61 -10.69
C PHE A 142 8.94 6.87 -11.57
N LEU A 143 9.29 8.03 -11.03
CA LEU A 143 9.44 9.28 -11.79
C LEU A 143 10.52 9.16 -12.86
N ARG A 144 11.68 8.56 -12.53
CA ARG A 144 12.77 8.30 -13.48
C ARG A 144 12.35 7.35 -14.59
N ARG A 145 11.46 6.39 -14.30
CA ARG A 145 10.84 5.53 -15.31
C ARG A 145 9.90 6.34 -16.20
N CYS A 146 9.00 7.13 -15.62
CA CYS A 146 8.02 7.94 -16.36
C CYS A 146 8.67 8.98 -17.28
N SER A 147 9.76 9.61 -16.85
CA SER A 147 10.46 10.66 -17.62
C SER A 147 11.07 10.12 -18.93
N LYS A 148 11.45 8.84 -18.98
CA LYS A 148 12.01 8.20 -20.18
C LYS A 148 11.00 7.94 -21.29
N VAL A 149 9.71 7.92 -20.96
CA VAL A 149 8.62 7.54 -21.89
C VAL A 149 7.96 8.77 -22.52
N SER A 150 8.58 9.96 -22.38
CA SER A 150 8.15 11.22 -23.03
C SER A 150 6.72 11.68 -22.69
N ASN A 151 6.05 11.05 -21.72
CA ASN A 151 4.70 11.43 -21.30
C ASN A 151 4.79 12.50 -20.21
N THR A 152 4.98 13.74 -20.66
CA THR A 152 5.15 14.92 -19.81
C THR A 152 3.97 15.15 -18.86
N ALA A 153 2.75 14.78 -19.27
CA ALA A 153 1.55 14.89 -18.44
C ALA A 153 1.59 13.93 -17.23
N VAL A 154 1.92 12.65 -17.44
CA VAL A 154 2.03 11.66 -16.35
C VAL A 154 3.18 12.02 -15.41
N CYS A 155 4.32 12.48 -15.95
CA CYS A 155 5.45 12.91 -15.13
C CYS A 155 5.08 14.09 -14.20
N GLY A 156 4.38 15.12 -14.72
CA GLY A 156 3.91 16.24 -13.91
C GLY A 156 2.93 15.82 -12.81
N ARG A 157 2.02 14.88 -13.11
CA ARG A 157 1.10 14.33 -12.11
C ARG A 157 1.84 13.49 -11.05
N ALA A 158 2.84 12.71 -11.44
CA ALA A 158 3.70 11.96 -10.52
C ALA A 158 4.53 12.89 -9.61
N LEU A 159 5.01 14.03 -10.12
CA LEU A 159 5.67 15.05 -9.30
C LEU A 159 4.70 15.67 -8.28
N THR A 160 3.47 15.96 -8.72
CA THR A 160 2.42 16.49 -7.84
C THR A 160 2.05 15.48 -6.74
N LEU A 161 1.97 14.20 -7.10
CA LEU A 161 1.75 13.10 -6.17
C LEU A 161 2.85 13.02 -5.11
N LEU A 162 4.12 13.15 -5.52
CA LEU A 162 5.26 13.16 -4.63
C LEU A 162 5.17 14.31 -3.62
N ALA A 163 4.90 15.53 -4.10
CA ALA A 163 4.74 16.71 -3.25
C ALA A 163 3.57 16.59 -2.27
N THR A 164 2.51 15.86 -2.65
CA THR A 164 1.33 15.63 -1.80
C THR A 164 1.61 14.61 -0.70
N MET A 165 2.35 13.54 -1.02
CA MET A 165 2.75 12.50 -0.07
C MET A 165 3.84 12.96 0.90
N PHE A 166 4.68 13.90 0.47
CA PHE A 166 5.82 14.43 1.21
C PHE A 166 5.78 15.96 1.20
N PRO A 167 4.88 16.58 1.97
CA PRO A 167 4.83 18.03 2.05
C PRO A 167 6.16 18.59 2.54
N LEU A 168 6.64 19.67 1.91
CA LEU A 168 7.95 20.32 2.09
C LEU A 168 8.25 20.79 3.53
N SER A 169 7.31 20.65 4.47
CA SER A 169 7.46 20.95 5.90
C SER A 169 8.34 19.96 6.67
N GLU A 170 8.91 18.94 6.01
CA GLU A 170 9.75 17.97 6.67
C GLU A 170 11.22 18.36 6.72
N LYS A 171 11.82 18.18 7.91
CA LYS A 171 13.22 18.50 8.24
C LYS A 171 14.28 17.87 7.33
N SER A 172 13.91 16.95 6.43
CA SER A 172 14.80 16.40 5.40
C SER A 172 15.05 17.35 4.22
N ALA A 173 14.25 18.42 4.07
CA ALA A 173 14.37 19.41 3.01
C ALA A 173 15.41 20.52 3.29
N VAL A 174 16.06 20.50 4.46
CA VAL A 174 17.02 21.52 4.87
C VAL A 174 18.40 20.89 5.06
N ASN A 175 19.24 20.96 4.02
CA ASN A 175 20.69 20.88 4.18
C ASN A 175 21.18 22.14 4.94
N LEU A 176 20.88 22.25 6.24
CA LEU A 176 21.42 23.30 7.13
C LEU A 176 22.81 22.92 7.66
N ARG A 177 23.74 22.62 6.76
CA ARG A 177 25.17 22.77 7.02
C ARG A 177 25.81 23.49 5.84
N GLY A 178 25.46 24.77 5.74
CA GLY A 178 26.33 25.78 5.13
C GLY A 178 27.09 26.47 6.25
N HIS A 179 28.42 26.38 6.16
CA HIS A 179 29.49 26.87 7.06
C HIS A 179 29.82 26.04 8.29
#